data_AF-A0A1H9R6J9-F1
#
_entry.id   AF-A0A1H9R6J9-F1
#
_cell.length_a   1.000
_cell.length_b   1.000
_cell.length_c   1.000
_cell.angle_alpha   90.00
_cell.angle_beta   90.00
_cell.angle_gamma   90.00
#
_symmetry.space_group_name_H-M   'P 1'
#
loop_
_entity.id
_entity.type
_entity.pdbx_description
1 polymer ?
#
loop_
_entity_poly.entity_id
_entity_poly.type
_entity_poly.pdbx_seq_one_letter_code
_entity_poly.pdbx_strand_id
1 'polypeptide(L)'
;MSPVSRRALFRGAAAAAVTVPAAGLVAQQATAGSLFRPASAAGLSLKIVNNSGAYDSGSVHLYIVGNDGTNQCYVTPAGERKPVQMSDNGPDGYTDYAIPLTGTETVVSLPEMSGRIYVACGEKLKFKAVEADTGAALAYPAAWVETDPNYSVVHDCAEFTYKDGAMYCNTTMVDMFSVPLSIGLKGAKDQTTGALKPGARDRIFDSVRSVEAFSQLVIDDKRVIAPGHGLGAGRFAEDYFAPYIDQVWAAYQSKDLKVTTNAGTFTGRVAGDRLSFSGPAEVSFGKPSTKDVLFCDGALAAPNDGTTGPVAAVLGAAFNRTTLLSSAAQPTTDPAGFYQGDLTHHYAKAMHGATEDGKAYGFAFDDVGGFASYIEDGAATELTLTLTPFG
;
A
#
# COMPACT_ATOMS: atom_id res chain seq x y z
N MET A 1 7.57 -27.09 29.17
CA MET A 1 8.19 -25.75 29.28
C MET A 1 7.60 -24.91 28.17
N SER A 2 6.67 -24.02 28.53
CA SER A 2 5.81 -23.29 27.59
C SER A 2 6.50 -22.02 27.09
N PRO A 3 6.43 -21.69 25.78
CA PRO A 3 6.84 -20.38 25.30
C PRO A 3 5.70 -19.36 25.46
N VAL A 4 6.09 -18.19 25.95
CA VAL A 4 5.23 -17.04 26.29
C VAL A 4 4.77 -16.33 25.02
N SER A 5 3.46 -16.29 24.80
CA SER A 5 2.78 -15.40 23.85
C SER A 5 2.68 -13.98 24.46
N ARG A 6 2.95 -12.94 23.69
CA ARG A 6 2.75 -11.53 24.12
C ARG A 6 1.95 -10.74 23.10
N ARG A 7 0.64 -10.94 23.14
CA ARG A 7 -0.32 -9.83 23.05
C ARG A 7 -0.46 -9.22 24.44
N ALA A 8 -0.13 -7.95 24.61
CA ALA A 8 -0.71 -7.09 25.64
C ALA A 8 -0.29 -5.65 25.39
N LEU A 9 -1.19 -4.85 24.83
CA LEU A 9 -1.51 -3.48 25.26
C LEU A 9 -2.48 -2.90 24.23
N PHE A 10 -3.74 -2.75 24.61
CA PHE A 10 -4.62 -1.63 24.24
C PHE A 10 -5.96 -1.83 24.97
N ARG A 11 -6.16 -1.05 26.04
CA ARG A 11 -7.48 -0.78 26.64
C ARG A 11 -7.50 0.64 27.20
N GLY A 12 -8.39 1.47 26.62
CA GLY A 12 -8.90 2.75 27.16
C GLY A 12 -7.98 3.97 26.96
N ALA A 13 -8.45 5.18 26.67
CA ALA A 13 -9.79 5.72 26.46
C ALA A 13 -9.73 7.04 25.67
N ALA A 14 -10.81 7.32 24.93
CA ALA A 14 -11.31 8.58 24.37
C ALA A 14 -10.42 9.85 24.37
N ALA A 15 -9.94 10.22 23.18
CA ALA A 15 -9.95 11.59 22.66
C ALA A 15 -10.12 11.50 21.14
N ALA A 16 -11.00 12.31 20.56
CA ALA A 16 -11.32 12.30 19.14
C ALA A 16 -10.13 12.80 18.30
N ALA A 17 -9.20 11.91 18.00
CA ALA A 17 -8.28 12.02 16.88
C ALA A 17 -8.79 11.07 15.80
N VAL A 18 -8.90 11.55 14.56
CA VAL A 18 -9.16 10.70 13.40
C VAL A 18 -7.95 9.77 13.27
N THR A 19 -8.00 8.62 13.93
CA THR A 19 -7.01 7.57 13.82
C THR A 19 -7.21 6.93 12.46
N VAL A 20 -6.42 7.36 11.47
CA VAL A 20 -6.16 6.55 10.29
C VAL A 20 -5.52 5.26 10.83
N PRO A 21 -6.16 4.08 10.70
CA PRO A 21 -5.47 2.86 11.05
C PRO A 21 -4.28 2.75 10.09
N ALA A 22 -3.07 2.69 10.64
CA ALA A 22 -1.90 2.25 9.90
C ALA A 22 -2.18 0.82 9.45
N ALA A 23 -2.75 0.67 8.24
CA ALA A 23 -3.01 -0.62 7.64
C ALA A 23 -1.67 -1.33 7.52
N GLY A 24 -1.60 -2.52 8.13
CA GLY A 24 -0.37 -3.29 8.22
C GLY A 24 0.16 -3.63 6.83
N LEU A 25 1.43 -3.30 6.58
CA LEU A 25 2.22 -3.95 5.56
C LEU A 25 2.17 -5.46 5.81
N VAL A 26 1.41 -6.18 4.98
CA VAL A 26 1.45 -7.65 4.95
C VAL A 26 2.76 -8.03 4.28
N ALA A 27 3.81 -8.19 5.10
CA ALA A 27 5.00 -8.91 4.69
C ALA A 27 4.63 -10.40 4.61
N GLN A 28 4.37 -10.91 3.39
CA GLN A 28 4.36 -12.36 3.19
C GLN A 28 5.75 -12.89 3.56
N GLN A 29 5.81 -13.86 4.48
CA GLN A 29 7.04 -14.56 4.80
C GLN A 29 7.45 -15.41 3.60
N ALA A 30 8.37 -14.89 2.77
CA ALA A 30 9.07 -15.69 1.78
C ALA A 30 10.04 -16.65 2.51
N THR A 31 9.77 -17.95 2.46
CA THR A 31 10.72 -18.98 2.90
C THR A 31 11.84 -19.10 1.85
N ALA A 32 12.86 -18.24 1.94
CA ALA A 32 14.07 -18.36 1.15
C ALA A 32 15.11 -19.24 1.87
N GLY A 33 15.55 -20.31 1.22
CA GLY A 33 16.68 -21.12 1.68
C GLY A 33 17.94 -20.27 1.76
N SER A 34 18.52 -20.18 2.96
CA SER A 34 19.63 -19.28 3.26
C SER A 34 20.96 -19.73 2.64
N LEU A 35 21.51 -18.91 1.76
CA LEU A 35 22.94 -18.83 1.51
C LEU A 35 23.45 -17.56 2.20
N PHE A 36 23.83 -17.67 3.47
CA PHE A 36 24.40 -16.56 4.24
C PHE A 36 25.68 -16.03 3.57
N ARG A 37 25.62 -14.81 3.02
CA ARG A 37 26.80 -13.95 2.83
C ARG A 37 26.77 -12.87 3.90
N PRO A 38 27.91 -12.52 4.53
CA PRO A 38 27.95 -11.44 5.49
C PRO A 38 27.58 -10.12 4.79
N ALA A 39 26.65 -9.37 5.39
CA ALA A 39 26.27 -8.04 4.95
C ALA A 39 27.50 -7.11 4.99
N SER A 40 27.62 -6.25 3.98
CA SER A 40 28.51 -5.09 4.03
C SER A 40 28.09 -4.23 5.23
N ALA A 41 29.05 -3.76 6.03
CA ALA A 41 28.79 -2.79 7.11
C ALA A 41 28.28 -1.43 6.60
N ALA A 42 28.33 -1.18 5.29
CA ALA A 42 27.70 -0.05 4.63
C ALA A 42 26.28 -0.41 4.18
N GLY A 43 25.30 0.46 4.46
CA GLY A 43 23.90 0.31 4.04
C GLY A 43 23.73 0.15 2.52
N LEU A 44 22.50 -0.14 2.09
CA LEU A 44 22.16 -0.34 0.68
C LEU A 44 22.31 0.98 -0.09
N SER A 45 22.87 0.92 -1.31
CA SER A 45 22.90 2.10 -2.19
C SER A 45 21.48 2.41 -2.68
N LEU A 46 20.88 3.51 -2.19
CA LEU A 46 19.60 4.03 -2.67
C LEU A 46 19.86 5.19 -3.64
N LYS A 47 19.48 5.01 -4.90
CA LYS A 47 19.50 6.04 -5.94
C LYS A 47 18.13 6.66 -6.10
N ILE A 48 18.07 7.98 -6.08
CA ILE A 48 16.88 8.75 -6.44
C ILE A 48 17.16 9.43 -7.77
N VAL A 49 16.35 9.12 -8.78
CA VAL A 49 16.47 9.66 -10.13
C VAL A 49 15.26 10.55 -10.41
N ASN A 50 15.51 11.81 -10.77
CA ASN A 50 14.45 12.73 -11.16
C ASN A 50 14.35 12.82 -12.69
N ASN A 51 13.43 12.05 -13.26
CA ASN A 51 13.04 12.10 -14.67
C ASN A 51 11.63 12.67 -14.83
N SER A 52 11.14 13.43 -13.84
CA SER A 52 9.75 13.91 -13.82
C SER A 52 9.40 14.79 -15.00
N GLY A 53 10.37 15.53 -15.55
CA GLY A 53 10.17 16.53 -16.61
C GLY A 53 9.35 17.75 -16.19
N ALA A 54 8.78 17.74 -14.99
CA ALA A 54 7.88 18.77 -14.46
C ALA A 54 8.49 19.55 -13.29
N TYR A 55 9.47 18.98 -12.58
CA TYR A 55 10.11 19.59 -11.42
C TYR A 55 11.62 19.48 -11.52
N ASP A 56 12.32 20.61 -11.37
CA ASP A 56 13.77 20.62 -11.21
C ASP A 56 14.15 19.92 -9.91
N SER A 57 15.27 19.19 -9.88
CA SER A 57 15.67 18.42 -8.69
C SER A 57 15.81 19.26 -7.42
N GLY A 58 16.22 20.53 -7.54
CA GLY A 58 16.27 21.45 -6.40
C GLY A 58 14.91 21.78 -5.77
N SER A 59 13.81 21.41 -6.44
CA SER A 59 12.42 21.56 -5.96
C SER A 59 11.80 20.23 -5.51
N VAL A 60 12.55 19.12 -5.53
CA VAL A 60 12.09 17.81 -5.06
C VAL A 60 12.73 17.50 -3.70
N HIS A 61 11.90 17.17 -2.73
CA HIS A 61 12.29 16.89 -1.35
C HIS A 61 12.04 15.41 -1.04
N LEU A 62 13.09 14.70 -0.64
CA LEU A 62 13.05 13.28 -0.27
C LEU A 62 12.90 13.13 1.25
N TYR A 63 12.14 12.13 1.69
CA TYR A 63 12.06 11.73 3.09
C TYR A 63 12.13 10.22 3.20
N ILE A 64 12.99 9.71 4.08
CA ILE A 64 13.07 8.28 4.37
C ILE A 64 12.75 8.11 5.85
N VAL A 65 11.57 7.57 6.14
CA VAL A 65 10.99 7.48 7.49
C VAL A 65 10.41 6.09 7.70
N GLY A 66 10.43 5.59 8.94
CA GLY A 66 9.95 4.26 9.25
C GLY A 66 10.39 3.78 10.62
N ASN A 67 10.54 2.48 10.81
CA ASN A 67 10.90 1.88 12.09
C ASN A 67 12.08 0.90 11.93
N ASP A 68 12.94 0.85 12.95
CA ASP A 68 14.14 -0.01 12.94
C ASP A 68 13.98 -1.34 13.70
N GLY A 69 12.73 -1.69 14.03
CA GLY A 69 12.37 -2.81 14.88
C GLY A 69 12.18 -2.41 16.35
N THR A 70 12.67 -1.23 16.75
CA THR A 70 12.54 -0.71 18.13
C THR A 70 11.91 0.67 18.18
N ASN A 71 12.40 1.61 17.36
CA ASN A 71 11.96 3.01 17.38
C ASN A 71 11.48 3.46 15.99
N GLN A 72 10.49 4.36 15.96
CA GLN A 72 10.29 5.22 14.81
C GLN A 72 11.56 6.04 14.56
N CYS A 73 11.96 6.14 13.30
CA CYS A 73 13.24 6.64 12.85
C CYS A 73 13.12 7.30 11.47
N TYR A 74 14.15 8.05 11.11
CA TYR A 74 14.33 8.68 9.81
C TYR A 74 15.79 8.56 9.36
N VAL A 75 16.05 8.76 8.08
CA VAL A 75 17.41 8.81 7.51
C VAL A 75 17.79 10.27 7.23
N THR A 76 19.02 10.63 7.60
CA THR A 76 19.60 11.96 7.34
C THR A 76 20.18 12.06 5.92
N PRO A 77 20.51 13.27 5.41
CA PRO A 77 21.20 13.40 4.12
C PRO A 77 22.55 12.65 4.04
N ALA A 78 23.19 12.38 5.19
CA ALA A 78 24.43 11.61 5.26
C ALA A 78 24.21 10.08 5.25
N GLY A 79 22.96 9.60 5.20
CA GLY A 79 22.62 8.18 5.26
C GLY A 79 22.61 7.59 6.68
N GLU A 80 22.66 8.43 7.71
CA GLU A 80 22.54 7.96 9.11
C GLU A 80 21.07 7.73 9.49
N ARG A 81 20.76 6.59 10.12
CA ARG A 81 19.46 6.34 10.76
C ARG A 81 19.43 7.03 12.13
N LYS A 82 18.40 7.85 12.40
CA LYS A 82 18.19 8.50 13.71
C LYS A 82 16.79 8.22 14.24
N PRO A 83 16.61 8.00 15.54
CA PRO A 83 15.30 7.88 16.13
C PRO A 83 14.57 9.23 16.07
N VAL A 84 13.26 9.19 15.85
CA VAL A 84 12.39 10.37 15.96
C VAL A 84 12.39 10.85 17.41
N GLN A 85 12.43 12.16 17.62
CA GLN A 85 12.31 12.79 18.94
C GLN A 85 11.20 13.83 18.94
N MET A 86 10.55 14.03 20.08
CA MET A 86 9.55 15.11 20.23
C MET A 86 10.15 16.50 19.98
N SER A 87 11.44 16.68 20.29
CA SER A 87 12.21 17.89 20.04
C SER A 87 12.50 18.15 18.56
N ASP A 88 12.21 17.20 17.67
CA ASP A 88 12.40 17.39 16.23
C ASP A 88 11.32 18.32 15.65
N ASN A 89 10.19 18.50 16.36
CA ASN A 89 9.20 19.50 15.98
C ASN A 89 9.77 20.91 16.14
N GLY A 90 9.86 21.64 15.04
CA GLY A 90 10.28 23.04 15.01
C GLY A 90 9.22 24.00 15.56
N PRO A 91 9.47 25.32 15.47
CA PRO A 91 8.55 26.34 15.96
C PRO A 91 7.15 26.32 15.33
N ASP A 92 6.99 25.75 14.14
CA ASP A 92 5.71 25.58 13.45
C ASP A 92 4.98 24.28 13.83
N GLY A 93 5.58 23.46 14.70
CA GLY A 93 5.01 22.23 15.23
C GLY A 93 5.24 20.98 14.37
N TYR A 94 6.12 21.06 13.37
CA TYR A 94 6.43 19.96 12.44
C TYR A 94 7.93 19.70 12.38
N THR A 95 8.32 18.49 11.96
CA THR A 95 9.72 18.10 11.75
C THR A 95 10.22 18.55 10.38
N ASP A 96 11.54 18.70 10.22
CA ASP A 96 12.19 18.92 8.92
C ASP A 96 13.21 17.81 8.65
N TYR A 97 12.72 16.71 8.06
CA TYR A 97 13.54 15.56 7.66
C TYR A 97 13.86 15.54 6.16
N ALA A 98 13.68 16.66 5.46
CA ALA A 98 13.87 16.71 4.02
C ALA A 98 15.35 16.48 3.64
N ILE A 99 15.56 15.57 2.69
CA ILE A 99 16.82 15.35 2.00
C ILE A 99 16.71 16.02 0.62
N PRO A 100 17.52 17.04 0.31
CA PRO A 100 17.48 17.69 -1.00
C PRO A 100 18.04 16.77 -2.08
N LEU A 101 17.43 16.78 -3.27
CA LEU A 101 18.04 16.15 -4.43
C LEU A 101 19.11 17.05 -5.06
N THR A 102 20.24 16.46 -5.42
CA THR A 102 21.34 17.09 -6.14
C THR A 102 21.41 16.56 -7.56
N GLY A 103 21.39 17.43 -8.56
CA GLY A 103 21.49 17.00 -9.96
C GLY A 103 20.36 16.04 -10.39
N THR A 104 20.57 15.26 -11.45
CA THR A 104 19.57 14.30 -11.95
C THR A 104 19.52 13.00 -11.15
N GLU A 105 20.59 12.67 -10.44
CA GLU A 105 20.72 11.48 -9.58
C GLU A 105 21.27 11.89 -8.21
N THR A 106 20.61 11.45 -7.14
CA THR A 106 21.08 11.59 -5.75
C THR A 106 21.24 10.21 -5.14
N VAL A 107 22.37 9.96 -4.48
CA VAL A 107 22.65 8.67 -3.83
C VAL A 107 22.65 8.84 -2.32
N VAL A 108 21.86 8.02 -1.62
CA VAL A 108 21.75 7.97 -0.16
C VAL A 108 22.08 6.55 0.29
N SER A 109 22.83 6.40 1.38
CA SER A 109 22.99 5.09 2.02
C SER A 109 21.73 4.76 2.81
N LEU A 110 21.05 3.68 2.45
CA LEU A 110 19.84 3.19 3.10
C LEU A 110 20.21 2.17 4.19
N PRO A 111 20.10 2.53 5.48
CA PRO A 111 20.32 1.59 6.57
C PRO A 111 19.18 0.54 6.64
N GLU A 112 19.40 -0.53 7.38
CA GLU A 112 18.32 -1.49 7.66
C GLU A 112 17.17 -0.80 8.41
N MET A 113 15.96 -0.92 7.87
CA MET A 113 14.71 -0.42 8.45
C MET A 113 13.52 -0.88 7.58
N SER A 114 12.32 -0.72 8.11
CA SER A 114 11.07 -0.84 7.35
C SER A 114 10.38 0.52 7.33
N GLY A 115 9.92 0.98 6.17
CA GLY A 115 9.40 2.34 6.07
C GLY A 115 8.97 2.76 4.68
N ARG A 116 8.94 4.08 4.50
CA ARG A 116 8.51 4.77 3.29
C ARG A 116 9.60 5.73 2.81
N ILE A 117 9.74 5.80 1.50
CA ILE A 117 10.52 6.79 0.78
C ILE A 117 9.51 7.74 0.14
N TYR A 118 9.28 8.90 0.76
CA TYR A 118 8.41 9.94 0.20
C TYR A 118 9.21 10.85 -0.73
N VAL A 119 8.55 11.31 -1.79
CA VAL A 119 9.01 12.42 -2.61
C VAL A 119 7.94 13.50 -2.63
N ALA A 120 8.34 14.74 -2.44
CA ALA A 120 7.47 15.90 -2.48
C ALA A 120 7.97 16.91 -3.51
N CYS A 121 7.08 17.37 -4.39
CA CYS A 121 7.39 18.23 -5.50
C CYS A 121 6.96 19.67 -5.20
N GLY A 122 7.89 20.62 -5.36
CA GLY A 122 7.71 22.04 -5.03
C GLY A 122 7.92 22.32 -3.54
N GLU A 123 6.90 22.01 -2.73
CA GLU A 123 6.90 22.29 -1.29
C GLU A 123 7.34 21.08 -0.46
N LYS A 124 7.86 21.35 0.74
CA LYS A 124 8.23 20.32 1.72
C LYS A 124 6.98 19.72 2.38
N LEU A 125 7.04 18.42 2.69
CA LEU A 125 6.07 17.77 3.57
C LEU A 125 6.29 18.16 5.03
N LYS A 126 5.18 18.24 5.75
CA LYS A 126 5.09 18.45 7.18
C LYS A 126 4.75 17.13 7.87
N PHE A 127 5.78 16.50 8.43
CA PHE A 127 5.63 15.39 9.38
C PHE A 127 5.53 15.96 10.79
N LYS A 128 4.84 15.27 11.70
CA LYS A 128 4.76 15.70 13.10
C LYS A 128 5.20 14.58 14.03
N ALA A 129 6.17 14.86 14.89
CA ALA A 129 6.51 13.97 15.99
C ALA A 129 5.41 14.02 17.06
N VAL A 130 4.91 12.87 17.48
CA VAL A 130 3.83 12.70 18.47
C VAL A 130 4.23 11.69 19.53
N GLU A 131 3.64 11.79 20.72
CA GLU A 131 3.87 10.81 21.79
C GLU A 131 3.20 9.47 21.45
N ALA A 132 3.88 8.36 21.74
CA ALA A 132 3.37 7.00 21.65
C ALA A 132 3.95 6.12 22.77
N ASP A 133 3.39 4.93 22.95
CA ASP A 133 3.76 4.00 24.04
C ASP A 133 5.24 3.57 24.00
N THR A 134 5.86 3.58 22.82
CA THR A 134 7.26 3.17 22.60
C THR A 134 8.22 4.36 22.41
N GLY A 135 7.78 5.58 22.74
CA GLY A 135 8.55 6.81 22.51
C GLY A 135 7.89 7.72 21.46
N ALA A 136 8.66 8.61 20.84
CA ALA A 136 8.12 9.48 19.80
C ALA A 136 7.79 8.67 18.53
N ALA A 137 6.64 8.95 17.93
CA ALA A 137 6.18 8.41 16.65
C ALA A 137 5.94 9.54 15.64
N LEU A 138 5.57 9.20 14.41
CA LEU A 138 5.21 10.19 13.39
C LEU A 138 3.72 10.12 13.06
N ALA A 139 3.06 11.28 13.08
CA ALA A 139 1.86 11.49 12.28
C ALA A 139 2.30 11.73 10.82
N TYR A 140 1.94 10.80 9.95
CA TYR A 140 2.27 10.83 8.52
C TYR A 140 1.32 11.77 7.75
N PRO A 141 1.75 12.30 6.58
CA PRO A 141 0.89 13.07 5.70
C PRO A 141 -0.40 12.32 5.32
N ALA A 142 -1.56 12.97 5.48
CA ALA A 142 -2.84 12.44 5.05
C ALA A 142 -3.42 13.30 3.92
N ALA A 143 -2.89 13.12 2.71
CA ALA A 143 -3.19 13.96 1.53
C ALA A 143 -4.65 13.88 1.02
N TRP A 144 -5.46 13.00 1.62
CA TRP A 144 -6.90 12.87 1.38
C TRP A 144 -7.76 13.65 2.39
N VAL A 145 -7.14 14.27 3.41
CA VAL A 145 -7.81 15.11 4.40
C VAL A 145 -7.56 16.58 4.06
N GLU A 146 -8.61 17.33 3.72
CA GLU A 146 -8.49 18.73 3.26
C GLU A 146 -7.81 19.67 4.27
N THR A 147 -7.97 19.40 5.56
CA THR A 147 -7.36 20.19 6.64
C THR A 147 -5.92 19.77 6.97
N ASP A 148 -5.41 18.70 6.35
CA ASP A 148 -4.02 18.29 6.53
C ASP A 148 -3.09 19.33 5.86
N PRO A 149 -2.01 19.77 6.53
CA PRO A 149 -1.09 20.76 5.96
C PRO A 149 -0.42 20.31 4.66
N ASN A 150 -0.42 19.01 4.35
CA ASN A 150 0.15 18.43 3.14
C ASN A 150 -0.87 18.32 2.01
N TYR A 151 -2.13 18.74 2.20
CA TYR A 151 -3.18 18.60 1.19
C TYR A 151 -2.85 19.37 -0.11
N SER A 152 -2.13 20.48 -0.06
CA SER A 152 -1.71 21.22 -1.25
C SER A 152 -0.48 20.64 -1.96
N VAL A 153 0.29 19.78 -1.29
CA VAL A 153 1.62 19.34 -1.75
C VAL A 153 1.48 18.13 -2.69
N VAL A 154 2.08 18.21 -3.88
CA VAL A 154 2.19 17.06 -4.79
C VAL A 154 3.25 16.11 -4.25
N HIS A 155 2.83 14.93 -3.80
CA HIS A 155 3.73 13.96 -3.20
C HIS A 155 3.20 12.53 -3.31
N ASP A 156 4.11 11.58 -3.27
CA ASP A 156 3.80 10.15 -3.25
C ASP A 156 4.90 9.40 -2.50
N CYS A 157 4.73 8.09 -2.29
CA CYS A 157 5.74 7.28 -1.64
C CYS A 157 5.92 5.89 -2.24
N ALA A 158 7.13 5.37 -2.08
CA ALA A 158 7.41 3.94 -2.18
C ALA A 158 7.56 3.34 -0.78
N GLU A 159 7.17 2.08 -0.62
CA GLU A 159 7.31 1.33 0.63
C GLU A 159 8.44 0.32 0.50
N PHE A 160 9.12 0.07 1.62
CA PHE A 160 10.20 -0.90 1.65
C PHE A 160 10.42 -1.53 3.02
N THR A 161 11.06 -2.70 3.01
CA THR A 161 11.75 -3.27 4.17
C THR A 161 13.12 -3.76 3.71
N TYR A 162 14.17 -3.21 4.32
CA TYR A 162 15.56 -3.64 4.11
C TYR A 162 16.11 -4.25 5.40
N LYS A 163 16.47 -5.53 5.35
CA LYS A 163 16.95 -6.27 6.53
C LYS A 163 17.82 -7.45 6.13
N ASP A 164 18.97 -7.60 6.77
CA ASP A 164 19.90 -8.73 6.60
C ASP A 164 20.29 -8.97 5.13
N GLY A 165 20.42 -7.89 4.35
CA GLY A 165 20.72 -7.92 2.91
C GLY A 165 19.52 -8.21 2.00
N ALA A 166 18.34 -8.53 2.55
CA ALA A 166 17.11 -8.70 1.79
C ALA A 166 16.35 -7.38 1.66
N MET A 167 15.79 -7.13 0.47
CA MET A 167 14.92 -6.00 0.16
C MET A 167 13.56 -6.51 -0.29
N TYR A 168 12.52 -5.88 0.25
CA TYR A 168 11.13 -6.03 -0.17
C TYR A 168 10.61 -4.62 -0.42
N CYS A 169 10.14 -4.32 -1.63
CA CYS A 169 9.72 -2.95 -1.95
C CYS A 169 8.62 -2.88 -3.00
N ASN A 170 7.84 -1.80 -2.93
CA ASN A 170 6.72 -1.56 -3.82
C ASN A 170 6.49 -0.07 -4.05
N THR A 171 5.98 0.27 -5.23
CA THR A 171 5.19 1.49 -5.38
C THR A 171 3.78 1.20 -4.88
N THR A 172 3.08 2.20 -4.37
CA THR A 172 1.74 2.00 -3.80
C THR A 172 0.76 3.04 -4.31
N MET A 173 -0.47 2.60 -4.57
CA MET A 173 -1.60 3.46 -4.89
C MET A 173 -2.79 3.15 -3.97
N VAL A 174 -2.55 2.51 -2.82
CA VAL A 174 -3.59 2.08 -1.87
C VAL A 174 -4.30 3.28 -1.25
N ASP A 175 -3.55 4.36 -0.99
CA ASP A 175 -4.07 5.57 -0.38
C ASP A 175 -4.43 6.64 -1.43
N MET A 176 -3.55 6.82 -2.43
CA MET A 176 -3.70 7.79 -3.51
C MET A 176 -2.72 7.51 -4.64
N PHE A 177 -2.89 8.20 -5.78
CA PHE A 177 -1.90 8.31 -6.84
C PHE A 177 -1.64 9.79 -7.13
N SER A 178 -0.37 10.23 -7.12
CA SER A 178 0.00 11.62 -7.37
C SER A 178 1.25 11.76 -8.24
N VAL A 179 2.38 11.19 -7.78
CA VAL A 179 3.68 11.27 -8.45
C VAL A 179 3.94 9.93 -9.15
N PRO A 180 4.18 9.90 -10.47
CA PRO A 180 4.58 8.70 -11.16
C PRO A 180 5.93 8.16 -10.63
N LEU A 181 5.91 7.02 -9.95
CA LEU A 181 7.10 6.40 -9.37
C LEU A 181 7.36 5.03 -10.01
N SER A 182 8.64 4.70 -10.22
CA SER A 182 9.07 3.34 -10.52
C SER A 182 10.25 2.93 -9.66
N ILE A 183 10.37 1.63 -9.40
CA ILE A 183 11.45 1.05 -8.62
C ILE A 183 12.27 0.12 -9.51
N GLY A 184 13.59 0.28 -9.47
CA GLY A 184 14.56 -0.71 -9.93
C GLY A 184 15.28 -1.34 -8.73
N LEU A 185 15.43 -2.65 -8.72
CA LEU A 185 16.12 -3.40 -7.66
C LEU A 185 17.19 -4.30 -8.30
N LYS A 186 18.44 -4.16 -7.85
CA LYS A 186 19.55 -5.03 -8.26
C LYS A 186 20.02 -5.87 -7.08
N GLY A 187 20.22 -7.15 -7.31
CA GLY A 187 20.77 -8.08 -6.33
C GLY A 187 21.16 -9.39 -6.97
N ALA A 188 20.51 -10.48 -6.56
CA ALA A 188 20.59 -11.74 -7.29
C ALA A 188 19.95 -11.65 -8.70
N LYS A 189 19.01 -10.72 -8.89
CA LYS A 189 18.37 -10.39 -10.17
C LYS A 189 18.27 -8.88 -10.35
N ASP A 190 18.09 -8.46 -11.60
CA ASP A 190 17.71 -7.10 -11.95
C ASP A 190 16.19 -7.07 -12.21
N GLN A 191 15.47 -6.25 -11.45
CA GLN A 191 14.01 -6.20 -11.45
C GLN A 191 13.52 -4.75 -11.51
N THR A 192 12.36 -4.54 -12.14
CA THR A 192 11.69 -3.23 -12.18
C THR A 192 10.19 -3.41 -11.94
N THR A 193 9.56 -2.45 -11.24
CA THR A 193 8.09 -2.38 -11.10
C THR A 193 7.61 -0.94 -10.95
N GLY A 194 6.30 -0.71 -11.11
CA GLY A 194 5.66 0.60 -11.02
C GLY A 194 5.85 1.50 -12.25
N ALA A 195 6.62 1.06 -13.25
CA ALA A 195 6.81 1.81 -14.49
C ALA A 195 5.45 2.07 -15.18
N LEU A 196 5.21 3.32 -15.53
CA LEU A 196 3.99 3.75 -16.19
C LEU A 196 4.22 3.92 -17.70
N LYS A 197 3.20 3.63 -18.50
CA LYS A 197 3.20 3.91 -19.94
C LYS A 197 3.36 5.42 -20.20
N PRO A 198 3.89 5.86 -21.35
CA PRO A 198 3.97 7.29 -21.71
C PRO A 198 2.60 7.99 -21.65
N GLY A 199 2.48 9.14 -20.99
CA GLY A 199 1.21 9.85 -20.77
C GLY A 199 0.22 9.16 -19.83
N ALA A 200 0.64 8.17 -19.06
CA ALA A 200 -0.29 7.40 -18.24
C ALA A 200 -0.84 8.15 -17.04
N ARG A 201 -0.11 9.12 -16.48
CA ARG A 201 -0.61 9.95 -15.38
C ARG A 201 -1.90 10.67 -15.78
N ASP A 202 -1.87 11.39 -16.90
CA ASP A 202 -3.05 12.07 -17.43
C ASP A 202 -4.18 11.08 -17.73
N ARG A 203 -3.86 9.92 -18.33
CA ARG A 203 -4.85 8.87 -18.57
C ARG A 203 -5.48 8.32 -17.30
N ILE A 204 -4.75 8.20 -16.19
CA ILE A 204 -5.31 7.80 -14.89
C ILE A 204 -6.32 8.86 -14.43
N PHE A 205 -5.93 10.13 -14.43
CA PHE A 205 -6.79 11.23 -14.01
C PHE A 205 -8.07 11.27 -14.86
N ASP A 206 -7.95 11.15 -16.17
CA ASP A 206 -9.09 11.18 -17.08
C ASP A 206 -9.98 9.93 -16.93
N SER A 207 -9.39 8.74 -16.80
CA SER A 207 -10.15 7.50 -16.63
C SER A 207 -10.99 7.54 -15.36
N VAL A 208 -10.40 7.98 -14.24
CA VAL A 208 -11.12 8.08 -12.97
C VAL A 208 -12.15 9.22 -13.01
N ARG A 209 -11.80 10.38 -13.56
CA ARG A 209 -12.72 11.52 -13.71
C ARG A 209 -13.93 11.20 -14.57
N SER A 210 -13.78 10.35 -15.58
CA SER A 210 -14.85 9.97 -16.51
C SER A 210 -15.94 9.07 -15.88
N VAL A 211 -15.66 8.46 -14.73
CA VAL A 211 -16.63 7.64 -14.00
C VAL A 211 -17.28 8.50 -12.93
N GLU A 212 -18.57 8.82 -13.10
CA GLU A 212 -19.32 9.74 -12.22
C GLU A 212 -19.10 9.44 -10.73
N ALA A 213 -19.25 8.17 -10.32
CA ALA A 213 -19.08 7.72 -8.94
C ALA A 213 -17.66 7.92 -8.36
N PHE A 214 -16.64 8.03 -9.20
CA PHE A 214 -15.24 8.22 -8.80
C PHE A 214 -14.73 9.64 -9.09
N SER A 215 -15.50 10.46 -9.81
CA SER A 215 -15.05 11.76 -10.32
C SER A 215 -14.56 12.72 -9.22
N GLN A 216 -15.20 12.70 -8.05
CA GLN A 216 -14.84 13.55 -6.89
C GLN A 216 -13.57 13.11 -6.15
N LEU A 217 -13.00 11.96 -6.50
CA LEU A 217 -11.72 11.49 -5.98
C LEU A 217 -10.52 12.16 -6.66
N VAL A 218 -10.74 12.78 -7.82
CA VAL A 218 -9.70 13.52 -8.54
C VAL A 218 -9.60 14.93 -7.98
N ILE A 219 -8.45 15.26 -7.41
CA ILE A 219 -8.17 16.57 -6.80
C ILE A 219 -7.28 17.36 -7.74
N ASP A 220 -7.90 18.29 -8.46
CA ASP A 220 -7.28 19.14 -9.48
C ASP A 220 -6.39 18.30 -10.44
N ASP A 221 -5.16 18.76 -10.65
CA ASP A 221 -4.06 18.07 -11.31
C ASP A 221 -3.08 17.44 -10.31
N LYS A 222 -3.40 17.44 -9.01
CA LYS A 222 -2.47 17.04 -7.94
C LYS A 222 -2.47 15.54 -7.72
N ARG A 223 -3.65 14.94 -7.52
CA ARG A 223 -3.77 13.52 -7.14
C ARG A 223 -5.15 12.93 -7.46
N VAL A 224 -5.20 11.61 -7.43
CA VAL A 224 -6.43 10.82 -7.33
C VAL A 224 -6.42 10.10 -5.99
N ILE A 225 -7.42 10.35 -5.14
CA ILE A 225 -7.57 9.72 -3.82
C ILE A 225 -8.16 8.31 -4.01
N ALA A 226 -7.68 7.32 -3.27
CA ALA A 226 -8.30 6.00 -3.28
C ALA A 226 -9.73 6.06 -2.70
N PRO A 227 -10.70 5.31 -3.25
CA PRO A 227 -12.11 5.42 -2.86
C PRO A 227 -12.38 5.14 -1.38
N GLY A 228 -11.55 4.31 -0.71
CA GLY A 228 -11.67 4.06 0.73
C GLY A 228 -11.55 5.35 1.56
N HIS A 229 -10.58 6.20 1.23
CA HIS A 229 -10.41 7.52 1.86
C HIS A 229 -11.47 8.52 1.40
N GLY A 230 -12.01 8.33 0.19
CA GLY A 230 -13.15 9.09 -0.32
C GLY A 230 -14.43 8.94 0.52
N LEU A 231 -14.64 7.77 1.15
CA LEU A 231 -15.77 7.54 2.06
C LEU A 231 -15.79 8.55 3.21
N GLY A 232 -14.69 8.63 3.96
CA GLY A 232 -14.57 9.51 5.13
C GLY A 232 -14.60 11.01 4.77
N ALA A 233 -14.26 11.35 3.53
CA ALA A 233 -14.29 12.71 3.01
C ALA A 233 -15.62 13.09 2.34
N GLY A 234 -16.61 12.17 2.28
CA GLY A 234 -17.89 12.40 1.60
C GLY A 234 -17.77 12.54 0.07
N ARG A 235 -16.72 11.96 -0.52
CA ARG A 235 -16.37 12.00 -1.96
C ARG A 235 -16.66 10.69 -2.69
N PHE A 236 -17.12 9.66 -1.97
CA PHE A 236 -17.46 8.35 -2.51
C PHE A 236 -18.64 7.75 -1.77
N ALA A 237 -19.53 7.04 -2.47
CA ALA A 237 -20.73 6.48 -1.89
C ALA A 237 -20.41 5.29 -0.96
N GLU A 238 -20.94 5.31 0.27
CA GLU A 238 -20.74 4.25 1.27
C GLU A 238 -21.37 2.91 0.87
N ASP A 239 -22.28 2.89 -0.08
CA ASP A 239 -23.00 1.72 -0.58
C ASP A 239 -22.63 1.32 -2.01
N TYR A 240 -21.57 1.90 -2.61
CA TYR A 240 -21.19 1.65 -4.00
C TYR A 240 -21.08 0.16 -4.37
N PHE A 241 -20.48 -0.67 -3.51
CA PHE A 241 -20.35 -2.11 -3.75
C PHE A 241 -21.52 -2.95 -3.25
N ALA A 242 -22.48 -2.37 -2.52
CA ALA A 242 -23.59 -3.11 -1.91
C ALA A 242 -24.37 -3.96 -2.94
N PRO A 243 -24.73 -3.47 -4.14
CA PRO A 243 -25.44 -4.29 -5.12
C PRO A 243 -24.65 -5.53 -5.57
N TYR A 244 -23.33 -5.41 -5.74
CA TYR A 244 -22.47 -6.53 -6.13
C TYR A 244 -22.30 -7.53 -4.99
N ILE A 245 -22.10 -7.03 -3.75
CA ILE A 245 -22.03 -7.85 -2.55
C ILE A 245 -23.33 -8.65 -2.38
N ASP A 246 -24.48 -8.03 -2.56
CA ASP A 246 -25.79 -8.69 -2.49
C ASP A 246 -25.91 -9.85 -3.49
N GLN A 247 -25.48 -9.62 -4.74
CA GLN A 247 -25.48 -10.65 -5.78
C GLN A 247 -24.54 -11.81 -5.44
N VAL A 248 -23.33 -11.52 -4.92
CA VAL A 248 -22.38 -12.55 -4.48
C VAL A 248 -22.98 -13.37 -3.34
N TRP A 249 -23.58 -12.73 -2.33
CA TRP A 249 -24.22 -13.42 -1.21
C TRP A 249 -25.38 -14.30 -1.67
N ALA A 250 -26.20 -13.81 -2.62
CA ALA A 250 -27.30 -14.59 -3.19
C ALA A 250 -26.81 -15.80 -3.98
N ALA A 251 -25.81 -15.62 -4.85
CA ALA A 251 -25.28 -16.68 -5.70
C ALA A 251 -24.72 -17.85 -4.88
N TYR A 252 -23.98 -17.54 -3.81
CA TYR A 252 -23.32 -18.55 -2.99
C TYR A 252 -24.21 -19.16 -1.89
N GLN A 253 -25.52 -18.91 -1.88
CA GLN A 253 -26.47 -19.71 -1.08
C GLN A 253 -26.70 -21.10 -1.70
N SER A 254 -26.70 -21.19 -3.03
CA SER A 254 -26.96 -22.42 -3.78
C SER A 254 -25.74 -22.97 -4.51
N LYS A 255 -24.63 -22.24 -4.54
CA LYS A 255 -23.37 -22.60 -5.20
C LYS A 255 -22.20 -22.62 -4.22
N ASP A 256 -21.23 -23.52 -4.42
CA ASP A 256 -19.98 -23.51 -3.68
C ASP A 256 -19.01 -22.44 -4.22
N LEU A 257 -18.37 -21.70 -3.33
CA LEU A 257 -17.20 -20.86 -3.59
C LEU A 257 -15.95 -21.58 -3.14
N LYS A 258 -14.99 -21.82 -4.02
CA LYS A 258 -13.71 -22.42 -3.69
C LYS A 258 -12.64 -21.34 -3.56
N VAL A 259 -11.96 -21.29 -2.42
CA VAL A 259 -10.83 -20.39 -2.15
C VAL A 259 -9.58 -21.23 -1.90
N THR A 260 -8.58 -21.12 -2.75
CA THR A 260 -7.30 -21.82 -2.60
C THR A 260 -6.25 -20.89 -2.04
N THR A 261 -5.58 -21.35 -0.99
CA THR A 261 -4.49 -20.66 -0.30
C THR A 261 -3.29 -21.59 -0.14
N ASN A 262 -2.21 -21.12 0.47
CA ASN A 262 -1.06 -21.98 0.83
C ASN A 262 -1.42 -23.11 1.81
N ALA A 263 -2.49 -22.96 2.59
CA ALA A 263 -2.98 -24.02 3.48
C ALA A 263 -3.80 -25.10 2.75
N GLY A 264 -4.21 -24.85 1.51
CA GLY A 264 -5.08 -25.73 0.71
C GLY A 264 -6.37 -25.03 0.25
N THR A 265 -7.29 -25.82 -0.29
CA THR A 265 -8.58 -25.33 -0.82
C THR A 265 -9.68 -25.41 0.22
N PHE A 266 -10.29 -24.26 0.47
CA PHE A 266 -11.49 -24.07 1.29
C PHE A 266 -12.73 -24.07 0.38
N THR A 267 -13.82 -24.69 0.83
CA THR A 267 -15.11 -24.68 0.11
C THR A 267 -16.16 -23.98 0.95
N GLY A 268 -16.70 -22.89 0.42
CA GLY A 268 -17.56 -21.96 1.12
C GLY A 268 -18.99 -21.96 0.60
N ARG A 269 -19.93 -21.74 1.52
CA ARG A 269 -21.35 -21.55 1.23
C ARG A 269 -21.95 -20.48 2.14
N VAL A 270 -22.84 -19.68 1.59
CA VAL A 270 -23.66 -18.74 2.37
C VAL A 270 -24.80 -19.50 3.03
N ALA A 271 -24.90 -19.40 4.34
CA ALA A 271 -26.03 -19.89 5.14
C ALA A 271 -26.41 -18.83 6.17
N GLY A 272 -27.66 -18.38 6.15
CA GLY A 272 -28.10 -17.23 6.94
C GLY A 272 -27.36 -15.97 6.52
N ASP A 273 -26.72 -15.30 7.49
CA ASP A 273 -25.96 -14.07 7.33
C ASP A 273 -24.45 -14.27 7.15
N ARG A 274 -23.99 -15.53 7.06
CA ARG A 274 -22.56 -15.87 7.02
C ARG A 274 -22.17 -16.66 5.78
N LEU A 275 -20.99 -16.36 5.25
CA LEU A 275 -20.28 -17.20 4.29
C LEU A 275 -19.28 -18.06 5.08
N SER A 276 -19.56 -19.35 5.20
CA SER A 276 -18.76 -20.30 5.98
C SER A 276 -18.03 -21.27 5.08
N PHE A 277 -16.76 -21.51 5.36
CA PHE A 277 -15.88 -22.40 4.62
C PHE A 277 -15.41 -23.56 5.49
N SER A 278 -15.36 -24.74 4.88
CA SER A 278 -14.70 -25.92 5.41
C SER A 278 -13.50 -26.31 4.55
N GLY A 279 -12.64 -27.20 5.05
CA GLY A 279 -11.42 -27.65 4.36
C GLY A 279 -10.25 -27.72 5.33
N PRO A 280 -9.12 -27.03 5.06
CA PRO A 280 -7.97 -27.00 5.97
C PRO A 280 -8.29 -26.46 7.36
N ALA A 281 -9.27 -25.57 7.49
CA ALA A 281 -9.85 -25.08 8.74
C ALA A 281 -11.29 -24.62 8.52
N GLU A 282 -12.05 -24.47 9.61
CA GLU A 282 -13.36 -23.84 9.59
C GLU A 282 -13.17 -22.32 9.73
N VAL A 283 -13.52 -21.56 8.68
CA VAL A 283 -13.43 -20.10 8.66
C VAL A 283 -14.75 -19.51 8.18
N SER A 284 -15.11 -18.32 8.66
CA SER A 284 -16.42 -17.77 8.35
C SER A 284 -16.43 -16.25 8.39
N PHE A 285 -17.11 -15.65 7.41
CA PHE A 285 -17.15 -14.21 7.19
C PHE A 285 -18.59 -13.70 7.25
N GLY A 286 -18.78 -12.54 7.88
CA GLY A 286 -20.02 -11.79 7.76
C GLY A 286 -20.13 -11.15 6.38
N LYS A 287 -21.32 -10.64 6.04
CA LYS A 287 -21.51 -9.86 4.83
C LYS A 287 -20.74 -8.53 4.93
N PRO A 288 -19.79 -8.23 4.02
CA PRO A 288 -19.01 -7.01 4.03
C PRO A 288 -19.86 -5.83 3.57
N SER A 289 -19.42 -4.65 3.98
CA SER A 289 -19.81 -3.36 3.43
C SER A 289 -18.86 -2.94 2.29
N THR A 290 -19.18 -1.85 1.59
CA THR A 290 -18.25 -1.19 0.66
C THR A 290 -16.93 -0.84 1.35
N LYS A 291 -16.98 -0.37 2.61
CA LYS A 291 -15.79 -0.04 3.40
C LYS A 291 -14.91 -1.27 3.63
N ASP A 292 -15.51 -2.40 4.01
CA ASP A 292 -14.78 -3.65 4.22
C ASP A 292 -14.11 -4.13 2.93
N VAL A 293 -14.78 -3.99 1.78
CA VAL A 293 -14.20 -4.31 0.46
C VAL A 293 -13.01 -3.40 0.15
N LEU A 294 -13.18 -2.08 0.24
CA LEU A 294 -12.16 -1.11 -0.18
C LEU A 294 -10.90 -1.13 0.70
N PHE A 295 -11.06 -1.31 2.01
CA PHE A 295 -9.94 -1.39 2.95
C PHE A 295 -9.41 -2.82 3.15
N CYS A 296 -10.12 -3.82 2.64
CA CYS A 296 -9.92 -5.23 2.96
C CYS A 296 -9.82 -5.49 4.48
N ASP A 297 -10.75 -4.90 5.23
CA ASP A 297 -10.78 -4.93 6.69
C ASP A 297 -12.20 -5.27 7.20
N GLY A 298 -12.42 -5.22 8.51
CA GLY A 298 -13.71 -5.44 9.16
C GLY A 298 -14.21 -6.85 8.91
N ALA A 299 -15.30 -7.00 8.13
CA ALA A 299 -15.79 -8.33 7.73
C ALA A 299 -14.79 -9.12 6.89
N LEU A 300 -13.78 -8.47 6.30
CA LEU A 300 -12.70 -9.05 5.52
C LEU A 300 -11.33 -8.89 6.18
N ALA A 301 -11.28 -8.60 7.50
CA ALA A 301 -10.02 -8.51 8.23
C ALA A 301 -9.19 -9.80 8.08
N ALA A 302 -7.92 -9.65 7.69
CA ALA A 302 -7.03 -10.76 7.38
C ALA A 302 -5.95 -10.96 8.45
N PRO A 303 -6.20 -11.72 9.53
CA PRO A 303 -5.19 -11.97 10.55
C PRO A 303 -4.04 -12.85 10.01
N ASN A 304 -2.83 -12.66 10.52
CA ASN A 304 -1.67 -13.51 10.18
C ASN A 304 -1.71 -14.89 10.88
N ASP A 305 -2.79 -15.66 10.67
CA ASP A 305 -3.06 -16.96 11.30
C ASP A 305 -2.84 -18.16 10.36
N GLY A 306 -2.44 -17.90 9.11
CA GLY A 306 -2.20 -18.92 8.08
C GLY A 306 -3.45 -19.60 7.52
N THR A 307 -4.66 -19.25 7.98
CA THR A 307 -5.92 -19.86 7.53
C THR A 307 -6.99 -18.82 7.23
N THR A 308 -7.58 -18.17 8.25
CA THR A 308 -8.60 -17.13 8.08
C THR A 308 -8.07 -15.96 7.27
N GLY A 309 -6.86 -15.49 7.58
CA GLY A 309 -6.25 -14.36 6.87
C GLY A 309 -6.07 -14.59 5.38
N PRO A 310 -5.39 -15.68 4.96
CA PRO A 310 -5.26 -16.00 3.55
C PRO A 310 -6.59 -16.13 2.81
N VAL A 311 -7.64 -16.69 3.45
CA VAL A 311 -8.98 -16.74 2.83
C VAL A 311 -9.58 -15.34 2.71
N ALA A 312 -9.47 -14.50 3.74
CA ALA A 312 -9.92 -13.12 3.73
C ALA A 312 -9.22 -12.29 2.64
N ALA A 313 -7.91 -12.46 2.48
CA ALA A 313 -7.13 -11.77 1.46
C ALA A 313 -7.59 -12.13 0.04
N VAL A 314 -7.82 -13.42 -0.23
CA VAL A 314 -8.35 -13.87 -1.52
C VAL A 314 -9.76 -13.31 -1.77
N LEU A 315 -10.63 -13.29 -0.76
CA LEU A 315 -11.96 -12.69 -0.88
C LEU A 315 -11.88 -11.18 -1.14
N GLY A 316 -11.05 -10.45 -0.39
CA GLY A 316 -10.82 -9.02 -0.58
C GLY A 316 -10.37 -8.70 -2.00
N ALA A 317 -9.40 -9.45 -2.53
CA ALA A 317 -8.97 -9.30 -3.91
C ALA A 317 -10.08 -9.61 -4.92
N ALA A 318 -10.86 -10.66 -4.70
CA ALA A 318 -11.93 -11.07 -5.61
C ALA A 318 -13.12 -10.09 -5.61
N PHE A 319 -13.45 -9.45 -4.47
CA PHE A 319 -14.43 -8.36 -4.41
C PHE A 319 -13.93 -7.13 -5.17
N ASN A 320 -12.71 -6.66 -4.88
CA ASN A 320 -12.15 -5.48 -5.54
C ASN A 320 -12.02 -5.67 -7.06
N ARG A 321 -11.64 -6.87 -7.51
CA ARG A 321 -11.54 -7.22 -8.94
C ARG A 321 -12.87 -7.62 -9.60
N THR A 322 -13.95 -7.65 -8.82
CA THR A 322 -15.30 -8.08 -9.22
C THR A 322 -15.39 -9.45 -9.90
N THR A 323 -14.58 -10.42 -9.45
CA THR A 323 -14.49 -11.76 -10.06
C THR A 323 -15.37 -12.82 -9.42
N LEU A 324 -15.98 -12.55 -8.26
CA LEU A 324 -16.74 -13.54 -7.49
C LEU A 324 -18.01 -14.04 -8.20
N LEU A 325 -18.59 -13.30 -9.12
CA LEU A 325 -19.73 -13.78 -9.91
C LEU A 325 -19.31 -14.56 -11.17
N SER A 326 -18.19 -14.17 -11.78
CA SER A 326 -17.68 -14.79 -13.00
C SER A 326 -16.89 -16.07 -12.73
N SER A 327 -16.27 -16.21 -11.57
CA SER A 327 -15.55 -17.42 -11.15
C SER A 327 -15.85 -17.81 -9.70
N ALA A 328 -16.23 -19.07 -9.52
CA ALA A 328 -16.36 -19.70 -8.21
C ALA A 328 -15.09 -20.40 -7.73
N ALA A 329 -13.98 -20.31 -8.49
CA ALA A 329 -12.67 -20.74 -8.04
C ALA A 329 -11.78 -19.50 -7.92
N GLN A 330 -11.34 -19.22 -6.69
CA GLN A 330 -10.57 -18.05 -6.33
C GLN A 330 -9.23 -18.47 -5.68
N PRO A 331 -8.17 -17.65 -5.82
CA PRO A 331 -8.13 -16.46 -6.68
C PRO A 331 -8.11 -16.84 -8.17
N THR A 332 -8.71 -15.99 -9.02
CA THR A 332 -8.46 -16.08 -10.46
C THR A 332 -7.14 -15.38 -10.80
N THR A 333 -6.44 -15.90 -11.80
CA THR A 333 -5.11 -15.41 -12.23
C THR A 333 -5.08 -14.90 -13.68
N ASP A 334 -6.23 -14.89 -14.36
CA ASP A 334 -6.36 -14.27 -15.67
C ASP A 334 -6.80 -12.80 -15.51
N PRO A 335 -5.90 -11.82 -15.75
CA PRO A 335 -6.23 -10.40 -15.60
C PRO A 335 -7.32 -9.93 -16.57
N ALA A 336 -7.56 -10.64 -17.69
CA ALA A 336 -8.64 -10.29 -18.60
C ALA A 336 -10.04 -10.43 -17.95
N GLY A 337 -10.15 -11.23 -16.89
CA GLY A 337 -11.38 -11.39 -16.12
C GLY A 337 -11.58 -10.34 -15.02
N PHE A 338 -10.59 -9.47 -14.77
CA PHE A 338 -10.69 -8.46 -13.71
C PHE A 338 -11.44 -7.22 -14.19
N TYR A 339 -12.13 -6.57 -13.25
CA TYR A 339 -12.77 -5.27 -13.43
C TYR A 339 -13.73 -5.16 -14.62
N GLN A 340 -14.52 -6.22 -14.82
CA GLN A 340 -15.53 -6.29 -15.86
C GLN A 340 -16.86 -5.67 -15.40
N GLY A 341 -17.63 -5.15 -16.36
CA GLY A 341 -18.91 -4.49 -16.11
C GLY A 341 -18.80 -3.06 -15.58
N ASP A 342 -19.97 -2.43 -15.39
CA ASP A 342 -20.08 -1.01 -15.01
C ASP A 342 -19.88 -0.77 -13.51
N LEU A 343 -20.26 -1.73 -12.66
CA LEU A 343 -20.01 -1.68 -11.22
C LEU A 343 -18.74 -2.47 -10.91
N THR A 344 -17.64 -1.74 -10.72
CA THR A 344 -16.32 -2.32 -10.43
C THR A 344 -15.41 -1.30 -9.75
N HIS A 345 -14.24 -1.74 -9.28
CA HIS A 345 -13.23 -0.85 -8.74
C HIS A 345 -12.50 -0.07 -9.86
N HIS A 346 -13.16 0.96 -10.41
CA HIS A 346 -12.63 1.75 -11.53
C HIS A 346 -11.30 2.44 -11.23
N TYR A 347 -11.07 2.85 -9.97
CA TYR A 347 -9.76 3.36 -9.54
C TYR A 347 -8.63 2.33 -9.74
N ALA A 348 -8.75 1.12 -9.18
CA ALA A 348 -7.72 0.08 -9.33
C ALA A 348 -7.57 -0.32 -10.81
N LYS A 349 -8.68 -0.45 -11.55
CA LYS A 349 -8.68 -0.69 -13.00
C LYS A 349 -7.83 0.33 -13.77
N ALA A 350 -7.97 1.63 -13.45
CA ALA A 350 -7.20 2.69 -14.08
C ALA A 350 -5.69 2.56 -13.77
N MET A 351 -5.32 2.24 -12.52
CA MET A 351 -3.92 2.07 -12.13
C MET A 351 -3.26 0.89 -12.86
N HIS A 352 -3.89 -0.29 -12.87
CA HIS A 352 -3.36 -1.43 -13.62
C HIS A 352 -3.25 -1.12 -15.11
N GLY A 353 -4.28 -0.50 -15.71
CA GLY A 353 -4.28 -0.15 -17.12
C GLY A 353 -3.16 0.82 -17.53
N ALA A 354 -2.70 1.65 -16.59
CA ALA A 354 -1.67 2.65 -16.78
C ALA A 354 -0.23 2.12 -16.72
N THR A 355 0.00 1.05 -15.96
CA THR A 355 1.32 0.42 -15.77
C THR A 355 1.77 -0.36 -16.99
N GLU A 356 3.09 -0.48 -17.20
CA GLU A 356 3.67 -1.21 -18.33
C GLU A 356 3.49 -2.73 -18.20
N ASP A 357 3.66 -3.28 -16.99
CA ASP A 357 3.57 -4.71 -16.69
C ASP A 357 2.16 -5.16 -16.25
N GLY A 358 1.21 -4.21 -16.18
CA GLY A 358 -0.14 -4.47 -15.70
C GLY A 358 -0.25 -4.63 -14.18
N LYS A 359 0.81 -4.31 -13.42
CA LYS A 359 0.86 -4.47 -11.97
C LYS A 359 0.79 -3.13 -11.24
N ALA A 360 -0.11 -3.05 -10.27
CA ALA A 360 -0.29 -1.88 -9.41
C ALA A 360 -0.70 -2.34 -8.02
N TYR A 361 -0.37 -1.57 -7.00
CA TYR A 361 -0.92 -1.76 -5.65
C TYR A 361 -2.15 -0.85 -5.49
N GLY A 362 -3.27 -1.21 -6.13
CA GLY A 362 -4.47 -0.37 -6.17
C GLY A 362 -5.37 -0.48 -4.94
N PHE A 363 -5.22 -1.57 -4.18
CA PHE A 363 -5.91 -1.85 -2.91
C PHE A 363 -5.06 -2.83 -2.07
N ALA A 364 -5.40 -3.03 -0.79
CA ALA A 364 -4.52 -3.69 0.19
C ALA A 364 -4.10 -5.14 -0.13
N PHE A 365 -4.87 -5.88 -0.92
CA PHE A 365 -4.57 -7.28 -1.28
C PHE A 365 -4.37 -7.50 -2.78
N ASP A 366 -3.83 -6.50 -3.49
CA ASP A 366 -3.52 -6.63 -4.91
C ASP A 366 -2.37 -7.62 -5.18
N ASP A 367 -1.60 -7.97 -4.15
CA ASP A 367 -0.55 -8.98 -4.16
C ASP A 367 -1.10 -10.39 -4.41
N VAL A 368 -2.39 -10.64 -4.12
CA VAL A 368 -3.04 -11.93 -4.42
C VAL A 368 -2.95 -12.21 -5.92
N GLY A 369 -2.26 -13.30 -6.28
CA GLY A 369 -2.02 -13.67 -7.67
C GLY A 369 -0.87 -12.92 -8.35
N GLY A 370 -0.12 -12.09 -7.61
CA GLY A 370 1.10 -11.42 -8.08
C GLY A 370 0.88 -10.17 -8.93
N PHE A 371 -0.22 -9.45 -8.72
CA PHE A 371 -0.61 -8.25 -9.49
C PHE A 371 -0.25 -6.92 -8.81
N ALA A 372 0.28 -6.95 -7.58
CA ALA A 372 0.87 -5.78 -6.94
C ALA A 372 2.17 -5.35 -7.64
N SER A 373 2.43 -4.03 -7.63
CA SER A 373 3.70 -3.42 -8.05
C SER A 373 4.80 -3.61 -7.00
N TYR A 374 5.11 -4.88 -6.73
CA TYR A 374 6.00 -5.36 -5.68
C TYR A 374 7.13 -6.22 -6.25
N ILE A 375 8.34 -6.04 -5.73
CA ILE A 375 9.52 -6.84 -6.04
C ILE A 375 10.34 -7.10 -4.77
N GLU A 376 11.12 -8.17 -4.79
CA GLU A 376 11.97 -8.57 -3.67
C GLU A 376 13.28 -9.20 -4.14
N ASP A 377 14.34 -9.06 -3.37
CA ASP A 377 15.62 -9.71 -3.60
C ASP A 377 16.33 -10.01 -2.26
N GLY A 378 16.76 -11.25 -2.07
CA GLY A 378 17.43 -11.69 -0.84
C GLY A 378 18.91 -11.30 -0.73
N ALA A 379 19.48 -10.67 -1.76
CA ALA A 379 20.87 -10.23 -1.82
C ALA A 379 20.95 -8.86 -2.53
N ALA A 380 20.13 -7.91 -2.09
CA ALA A 380 20.04 -6.58 -2.68
C ALA A 380 21.36 -5.82 -2.56
N THR A 381 21.74 -5.14 -3.64
CA THR A 381 22.97 -4.33 -3.76
C THR A 381 22.67 -2.88 -4.10
N GLU A 382 21.56 -2.61 -4.78
CA GLU A 382 21.13 -1.26 -5.15
C GLU A 382 19.60 -1.20 -5.27
N LEU A 383 19.01 -0.14 -4.70
CA LEU A 383 17.63 0.26 -4.92
C LEU A 383 17.62 1.58 -5.70
N THR A 384 16.83 1.67 -6.75
CA THR A 384 16.61 2.92 -7.50
C THR A 384 15.14 3.30 -7.43
N LEU A 385 14.83 4.48 -6.92
CA LEU A 385 13.51 5.10 -7.03
C LEU A 385 13.58 6.19 -8.11
N THR A 386 12.74 6.07 -9.13
CA THR A 386 12.67 7.05 -10.23
C THR A 386 11.35 7.79 -10.18
N LEU A 387 11.40 9.12 -10.13
CA LEU A 387 10.25 9.95 -10.50
C LEU A 387 10.17 9.91 -12.03
N THR A 388 9.18 9.20 -12.57
CA THR A 388 8.98 9.07 -14.02
C THR A 388 8.22 10.28 -14.57
N PRO A 389 8.22 10.51 -15.90
CA PRO A 389 7.59 11.68 -16.50
C PRO A 389 6.13 11.88 -16.07
N PHE A 390 5.75 13.12 -15.77
CA PHE A 390 4.37 13.48 -15.46
C PHE A 390 3.44 13.43 -16.68
N GLY A 391 3.98 13.54 -17.90
CA GLY A 391 3.26 13.51 -19.17
C GLY A 391 4.06 12.75 -20.23
#